data_AF-A0A2R3QFK5-F1
#
_entry.id   AF-A0A2R3QFK5-F1
#
_cell.length_a   1.000
_cell.length_b   1.000
_cell.length_c   1.000
_cell.angle_alpha   90.00
_cell.angle_beta   90.00
_cell.angle_gamma   90.00
#
_symmetry.space_group_name_H-M   'P 1'
#
loop_
_entity.id
_entity.type
_entity.pdbx_description
1 polymer ?
#
loop_
_entity_poly.entity_id
_entity_poly.type
_entity_poly.pdbx_seq_one_letter_code
_entity_poly.pdbx_strand_id
1 'polypeptide(L)'
;MSLPEPGVAAEAATSTELMDLLAYLFLQHQRPDKAAVLLAARDLLAPGDARTLLALALARLRAGQPQRALDTLDRLALLGAIDTHFHLVRAQALHALARAPEAAAAMRAYLAQREAAAPPASAPAA
;
A
#
# COMPACT_ATOMS: atom_id res chain seq x y z
N MET A 1 -4.57 29.79 14.38
CA MET A 1 -4.59 28.65 13.44
C MET A 1 -6.02 28.54 12.93
N SER A 2 -6.32 29.22 11.81
CA SER A 2 -7.68 29.19 11.23
C SER A 2 -8.01 27.77 10.80
N LEU A 3 -9.19 27.30 11.20
CA LEU A 3 -9.76 26.07 10.66
C LEU A 3 -10.03 26.29 9.16
N PRO A 4 -9.81 25.27 8.32
CA PRO A 4 -10.12 25.38 6.90
C PRO A 4 -11.62 25.64 6.70
N GLU A 5 -11.94 26.54 5.77
CA GLU A 5 -13.33 26.83 5.36
C GLU A 5 -14.03 25.54 4.92
N PRO A 6 -15.28 25.28 5.35
CA PRO A 6 -15.96 24.00 5.14
C PRO A 6 -16.11 23.60 3.66
N GLY A 7 -16.12 24.57 2.73
CA GLY A 7 -16.15 24.30 1.29
C GLY A 7 -14.85 23.69 0.74
N VAL A 8 -13.69 24.10 1.24
CA VAL A 8 -12.38 23.60 0.77
C VAL A 8 -12.15 22.16 1.23
N ALA A 9 -12.62 21.81 2.42
CA ALA A 9 -12.55 20.45 2.95
C ALA A 9 -13.42 19.47 2.13
N ALA A 10 -14.60 19.90 1.68
CA ALA A 10 -15.48 19.08 0.85
C ALA A 10 -14.90 18.85 -0.56
N GLU A 11 -14.34 19.90 -1.19
CA GLU A 11 -13.70 19.79 -2.51
C GLU A 11 -12.44 18.93 -2.48
N ALA A 12 -11.65 19.03 -1.40
CA ALA A 12 -10.50 18.16 -1.18
C ALA A 12 -10.92 16.69 -1.01
N ALA A 13 -11.99 16.41 -0.26
CA ALA A 13 -12.52 15.05 -0.10
C ALA A 13 -12.96 14.45 -1.45
N THR A 14 -13.74 15.20 -2.25
CA THR A 14 -14.13 14.76 -3.60
C THR A 14 -12.93 14.53 -4.51
N SER A 15 -11.91 15.39 -4.41
CA SER A 15 -10.66 15.23 -5.16
C SER A 15 -9.94 13.95 -4.76
N THR A 16 -9.82 13.65 -3.46
CA THR A 16 -9.18 12.41 -2.99
C THR A 16 -9.93 11.15 -3.42
N GLU A 17 -11.26 11.15 -3.41
CA GLU A 17 -12.07 10.02 -3.90
C GLU A 17 -11.87 9.77 -5.40
N LEU A 18 -11.86 10.83 -6.21
CA LEU A 18 -11.59 10.72 -7.64
C LEU A 18 -10.16 10.20 -7.90
N MET A 19 -9.19 10.65 -7.11
CA MET A 19 -7.80 10.18 -7.19
C MET A 19 -7.68 8.70 -6.85
N ASP A 20 -8.38 8.24 -5.81
CA ASP A 20 -8.40 6.82 -5.41
C ASP A 20 -8.99 5.94 -6.53
N LEU A 21 -10.10 6.36 -7.15
CA LEU A 21 -10.72 5.64 -8.28
C LEU A 21 -9.80 5.59 -9.51
N LEU A 22 -9.24 6.73 -9.92
CA LEU A 22 -8.35 6.79 -11.08
C LEU A 22 -7.06 6.00 -10.86
N ALA A 23 -6.50 6.02 -9.64
CA ALA A 23 -5.32 5.24 -9.30
C ALA A 23 -5.60 3.75 -9.41
N TYR A 24 -6.76 3.30 -8.92
CA TYR A 24 -7.22 1.93 -9.09
C TYR A 24 -7.34 1.55 -10.58
N LEU A 25 -7.98 2.38 -11.40
CA LEU A 25 -8.10 2.14 -12.84
C LEU A 25 -6.72 2.08 -13.54
N PHE A 26 -5.79 2.95 -13.19
CA PHE A 26 -4.44 2.90 -13.73
C PHE A 26 -3.70 1.60 -13.35
N LEU A 27 -3.88 1.09 -12.12
CA LEU A 27 -3.31 -0.19 -11.71
C LEU A 27 -3.93 -1.37 -12.47
N GLN A 28 -5.23 -1.35 -12.73
CA GLN A 28 -5.92 -2.39 -13.51
C GLN A 28 -5.44 -2.42 -14.96
N HIS A 29 -5.20 -1.25 -15.56
CA HIS A 29 -4.77 -1.12 -16.96
C HIS A 29 -3.25 -1.14 -17.16
N GLN A 30 -2.48 -1.70 -16.21
CA GLN A 30 -1.01 -1.81 -16.30
C GLN A 30 -0.30 -0.46 -16.53
N ARG A 31 -0.79 0.61 -15.89
CA ARG A 31 -0.20 1.95 -15.90
C ARG A 31 0.28 2.38 -14.50
N PRO A 32 1.16 1.59 -13.86
CA PRO A 32 1.54 1.81 -12.46
C PRO A 32 2.24 3.15 -12.22
N ASP A 33 2.98 3.69 -13.20
CA ASP A 33 3.61 5.02 -13.07
C ASP A 33 2.57 6.13 -12.83
N LYS A 34 1.46 6.10 -13.57
CA LYS A 34 0.38 7.08 -13.41
C LYS A 34 -0.34 6.92 -12.08
N ALA A 35 -0.57 5.68 -11.66
CA ALA A 35 -1.12 5.40 -10.34
C ALA A 35 -0.20 5.94 -9.23
N ALA A 36 1.12 5.73 -9.35
CA ALA A 36 2.08 6.19 -8.36
C ALA A 36 2.13 7.72 -8.24
N VAL A 37 2.06 8.45 -9.38
CA VAL A 37 1.98 9.92 -9.37
C VAL A 37 0.71 10.38 -8.67
N LEU A 38 -0.43 9.79 -9.01
CA LEU A 38 -1.72 10.19 -8.46
C LEU A 38 -1.81 9.91 -6.96
N LEU A 39 -1.40 8.72 -6.52
CA LEU A 39 -1.39 8.34 -5.11
C LEU A 39 -0.38 9.16 -4.30
N ALA A 40 0.74 9.59 -4.90
CA ALA A 40 1.67 10.51 -4.25
C ALA A 40 1.05 11.91 -4.06
N ALA A 41 0.32 12.42 -5.06
CA ALA A 41 -0.41 13.66 -4.92
C ALA A 41 -1.54 13.55 -3.87
N ARG A 42 -2.22 12.40 -3.81
CA ARG A 42 -3.28 12.12 -2.83
C ARG A 42 -2.73 12.12 -1.40
N ASP A 43 -1.58 11.46 -1.18
CA ASP A 43 -0.89 11.45 0.11
C ASP A 43 -0.41 12.85 0.55
N LEU A 44 -0.13 13.77 -0.37
CA LEU A 44 0.15 15.17 -0.03
C LEU A 44 -1.10 15.93 0.44
N LEU A 45 -2.28 15.64 -0.14
CA LEU A 45 -3.54 16.28 0.23
C LEU A 45 -4.12 15.73 1.54
N ALA A 46 -3.98 14.42 1.76
CA ALA A 46 -4.47 13.72 2.95
C ALA A 46 -3.39 12.74 3.46
N PRO A 47 -2.37 13.26 4.18
CA PRO A 47 -1.28 12.45 4.70
C PRO A 47 -1.74 11.54 5.84
N GLY A 48 -1.03 10.43 6.03
CA GLY A 48 -1.27 9.52 7.15
C GLY A 48 -2.36 8.47 6.92
N ASP A 49 -2.86 8.34 5.70
CA ASP A 49 -3.74 7.23 5.34
C ASP A 49 -2.94 5.98 4.95
N ALA A 50 -3.02 4.95 5.79
CA ALA A 50 -2.38 3.67 5.61
C ALA A 50 -2.76 2.99 4.27
N ARG A 51 -4.02 3.10 3.83
CA ARG A 51 -4.48 2.46 2.59
C ARG A 51 -3.79 3.08 1.37
N THR A 52 -3.67 4.39 1.36
CA THR A 52 -2.99 5.13 0.30
C THR A 52 -1.50 4.82 0.25
N LEU A 53 -0.83 4.77 1.39
CA LEU A 53 0.59 4.42 1.42
C LEU A 53 0.84 2.99 0.92
N LEU A 54 -0.02 2.03 1.27
CA LEU A 54 0.07 0.67 0.74
C LEU A 54 -0.16 0.62 -0.77
N ALA A 55 -1.19 1.31 -1.28
CA ALA A 55 -1.47 1.41 -2.71
C ALA A 55 -0.33 2.09 -3.47
N LEU A 56 0.26 3.15 -2.90
CA LEU A 56 1.39 3.87 -3.47
C LEU A 56 2.64 2.99 -3.53
N ALA A 57 2.92 2.23 -2.46
CA ALA A 57 4.03 1.28 -2.44
C ALA A 57 3.86 0.21 -3.54
N LEU A 58 2.67 -0.36 -3.68
CA LEU A 58 2.36 -1.33 -4.72
C LEU A 58 2.51 -0.73 -6.14
N ALA A 59 2.02 0.51 -6.34
CA ALA A 59 2.15 1.21 -7.62
C ALA A 59 3.62 1.46 -7.96
N ARG A 60 4.43 1.95 -7.01
CA ARG A 60 5.87 2.17 -7.18
C ARG A 60 6.61 0.87 -7.51
N LEU A 61 6.27 -0.22 -6.84
CA LEU A 61 6.85 -1.54 -7.13
C LEU A 61 6.54 -1.98 -8.56
N ARG A 62 5.27 -1.92 -8.99
CA ARG A 62 4.86 -2.27 -10.36
C ARG A 62 5.45 -1.34 -11.43
N ALA A 63 5.75 -0.10 -11.05
CA ALA A 63 6.45 0.89 -11.87
C ALA A 63 7.97 0.65 -11.96
N GLY A 64 8.51 -0.44 -11.39
CA GLY A 64 9.95 -0.71 -11.40
C GLY A 64 10.74 0.21 -10.46
N GLN A 65 10.10 0.78 -9.44
CA GLN A 65 10.72 1.66 -8.45
C GLN A 65 10.74 1.01 -7.06
N PRO A 66 11.40 -0.16 -6.89
CA PRO A 66 11.30 -0.95 -5.66
C PRO A 66 11.90 -0.24 -4.44
N GLN A 67 12.94 0.59 -4.60
CA GLN A 67 13.48 1.38 -3.47
C GLN A 67 12.45 2.39 -2.95
N ARG A 68 11.81 3.15 -3.85
CA ARG A 68 10.74 4.08 -3.47
C ARG A 68 9.54 3.37 -2.86
N ALA A 69 9.28 2.13 -3.25
CA ALA A 69 8.25 1.31 -2.61
C ALA A 69 8.63 1.00 -1.15
N LEU A 70 9.88 0.61 -0.87
CA LEU A 70 10.38 0.42 0.50
C LEU A 70 10.29 1.70 1.32
N ASP A 71 10.71 2.84 0.79
CA ASP A 71 10.63 4.12 1.52
C ASP A 71 9.16 4.48 1.88
N THR A 72 8.20 4.07 1.04
CA THR A 72 6.76 4.25 1.31
C THR A 72 6.27 3.29 2.40
N LEU A 73 6.74 2.05 2.37
CA LEU A 73 6.44 1.06 3.40
C LEU A 73 7.03 1.46 4.75
N ASP A 74 8.22 2.07 4.79
CA ASP A 74 8.78 2.57 6.04
C ASP A 74 7.86 3.64 6.67
N ARG A 75 7.29 4.54 5.84
CA ARG A 75 6.26 5.48 6.31
C ARG A 75 5.00 4.78 6.80
N LEU A 76 4.54 3.74 6.11
CA LEU A 76 3.39 2.95 6.52
C LEU A 76 3.63 2.22 7.87
N ALA A 77 4.84 1.71 8.09
CA ALA A 77 5.25 1.09 9.34
C ALA A 77 5.30 2.11 10.49
N LEU A 78 5.70 3.36 10.24
CA LEU A 78 5.64 4.43 11.23
C LEU A 78 4.21 4.76 11.68
N LEU A 79 3.19 4.49 10.85
CA LEU A 79 1.78 4.59 11.24
C LEU A 79 1.28 3.36 12.05
N GLY A 80 2.14 2.38 12.29
CA GLY A 80 1.77 1.11 12.95
C GLY A 80 0.94 0.16 12.08
N ALA A 81 0.76 0.47 10.79
CA ALA A 81 -0.06 -0.30 9.87
C ALA A 81 0.76 -1.41 9.18
N ILE A 82 1.22 -2.37 9.97
CA ILE A 82 1.97 -3.55 9.51
C ILE A 82 1.01 -4.74 9.45
N ASP A 83 0.50 -5.03 8.25
CA ASP A 83 -0.44 -6.11 8.00
C ASP A 83 0.11 -7.13 6.99
N THR A 84 -0.75 -8.05 6.56
CA THR A 84 -0.35 -9.12 5.65
C THR A 84 0.06 -8.57 4.28
N HIS A 85 -0.64 -7.54 3.78
CA HIS A 85 -0.32 -6.91 2.50
C HIS A 85 1.01 -6.15 2.55
N PHE A 86 1.29 -5.46 3.66
CA PHE A 86 2.58 -4.82 3.90
C PHE A 86 3.74 -5.80 3.71
N HIS A 87 3.68 -6.98 4.34
CA HIS A 87 4.75 -7.97 4.26
C HIS A 87 4.93 -8.54 2.86
N LEU A 88 3.84 -8.73 2.12
CA LEU A 88 3.90 -9.19 0.73
C LEU A 88 4.60 -8.17 -0.17
N VAL A 89 4.17 -6.91 -0.14
CA VAL A 89 4.77 -5.85 -0.97
C VAL A 89 6.23 -5.62 -0.59
N ARG A 90 6.56 -5.68 0.72
CA ARG A 90 7.95 -5.57 1.21
C ARG A 90 8.83 -6.71 0.68
N ALA A 91 8.35 -7.95 0.72
CA ALA A 91 9.08 -9.10 0.20
C ALA A 91 9.36 -8.96 -1.30
N GLN A 92 8.37 -8.53 -2.09
CA GLN A 92 8.52 -8.32 -3.52
C GLN A 92 9.51 -7.19 -3.86
N ALA A 93 9.45 -6.06 -3.13
CA ALA A 93 10.39 -4.96 -3.32
C ALA A 93 11.83 -5.35 -2.96
N LEU A 94 12.03 -6.07 -1.85
CA LEU A 94 13.35 -6.59 -1.46
C LEU A 94 13.88 -7.61 -2.47
N HIS A 95 13.02 -8.46 -3.02
CA HIS A 95 13.39 -9.39 -4.07
C HIS A 95 13.84 -8.68 -5.35
N ALA A 96 13.10 -7.66 -5.80
CA ALA A 96 13.46 -6.83 -6.96
C ALA A 96 14.79 -6.08 -6.78
N LEU A 97 15.20 -5.83 -5.54
CA LEU A 97 16.51 -5.24 -5.18
C LEU A 97 17.60 -6.29 -4.91
N ALA A 98 17.36 -7.57 -5.20
CA ALA A 98 18.26 -8.68 -4.92
C ALA A 98 18.66 -8.85 -3.43
N ARG A 99 17.85 -8.34 -2.50
CA ARG A 99 18.04 -8.47 -1.04
C ARG A 99 17.41 -9.77 -0.51
N ALA A 100 17.91 -10.90 -1.02
CA ALA A 100 17.36 -12.24 -0.77
C ALA A 100 17.08 -12.59 0.71
N PRO A 101 17.98 -12.37 1.69
CA PRO A 101 17.72 -12.77 3.08
C PRO A 101 16.54 -12.00 3.69
N GLU A 102 16.43 -10.71 3.38
CA GLU A 102 15.37 -9.85 3.89
C GLU A 102 14.04 -10.12 3.19
N ALA A 103 14.08 -10.39 1.89
CA ALA A 103 12.90 -10.82 1.14
C ALA A 103 12.31 -12.12 1.72
N ALA A 104 13.17 -13.10 2.03
CA ALA A 104 12.76 -14.35 2.66
C ALA A 104 12.15 -14.12 4.06
N ALA A 105 12.73 -13.21 4.86
CA ALA A 105 12.19 -12.85 6.17
C ALA A 105 10.79 -12.20 6.06
N ALA A 106 10.63 -11.26 5.13
CA ALA A 106 9.33 -10.62 4.88
C ALA A 106 8.28 -11.61 4.37
N MET A 107 8.66 -12.55 3.49
CA MET A 107 7.76 -13.60 3.00
C MET A 107 7.31 -14.54 4.13
N ARG A 108 8.21 -14.93 5.05
CA ARG A 108 7.82 -15.72 6.23
C ARG A 108 6.79 -14.99 7.10
N ALA A 109 6.97 -13.68 7.32
CA ALA A 109 6.00 -12.87 8.05
C ALA A 109 4.63 -12.82 7.35
N TYR A 110 4.60 -12.69 6.02
CA TYR A 110 3.37 -12.79 5.22
C TYR A 110 2.66 -14.14 5.41
N LEU A 111 3.40 -15.24 5.27
CA LEU A 111 2.84 -16.60 5.39
C LEU A 111 2.27 -16.86 6.78
N ALA A 112 3.01 -16.49 7.83
CA ALA A 112 2.57 -16.66 9.22
C ALA A 112 1.24 -15.93 9.50
N GLN A 113 1.07 -14.71 8.99
CA GLN A 113 -0.19 -13.97 9.16
C GLN A 113 -1.33 -14.56 8.33
N ARG A 114 -1.05 -15.03 7.11
CA ARG A 114 -2.05 -15.68 6.27
C ARG A 114 -2.56 -16.99 6.87
N GLU A 115 -1.69 -17.77 7.48
CA GLU A 115 -2.05 -19.00 8.20
C GLU A 115 -2.90 -18.68 9.44
N ALA A 116 -2.52 -17.66 10.21
CA ALA A 116 -3.31 -17.22 11.36
C ALA A 116 -4.71 -16.69 11.00
N ALA A 117 -4.89 -16.18 9.78
CA ALA A 117 -6.17 -15.69 9.28
C ALA A 117 -7.05 -16.78 8.63
N ALA A 118 -6.54 -17.98 8.41
CA ALA A 118 -7.31 -19.08 7.83
C ALA A 118 -8.33 -19.60 8.87
N PRO A 119 -9.61 -19.80 8.50
CA PRO A 119 -10.56 -20.43 9.40
C PRO A 119 -10.10 -21.87 9.72
N PRO A 120 -10.34 -22.38 10.95
CA PRO A 120 -9.98 -23.75 11.28
C PRO A 120 -10.68 -24.70 10.32
N ALA A 121 -9.91 -25.61 9.71
CA ALA A 121 -10.45 -26.63 8.82
C ALA A 121 -11.56 -27.38 9.57
N SER A 122 -12.79 -27.32 9.05
CA SER A 122 -13.90 -28.11 9.58
C SER A 122 -13.49 -29.57 9.59
N ALA A 123 -13.45 -30.19 10.76
CA ALA A 123 -13.15 -31.60 10.92
C ALA A 123 -14.06 -32.44 10.00
N PRO A 124 -13.55 -33.51 9.38
CA PRO A 124 -14.39 -34.37 8.54
C PRO A 124 -15.51 -34.95 9.39
N ALA A 125 -16.75 -34.79 8.93
CA ALA A 125 -17.91 -35.46 9.52
C ALA A 125 -17.69 -36.98 9.43
N ALA A 126 -17.62 -37.62 10.60
CA ALA A 126 -17.54 -39.06 10.75
C ALA A 126 -18.89 -39.72 10.50
#